data_AF-A0A6P2BUU6-F1
#
_entry.id   AF-A0A6P2BUU6-F1
#
_cell.length_a   1.000
_cell.length_b   1.000
_cell.length_c   1.000
_cell.angle_alpha   90.00
_cell.angle_beta   90.00
_cell.angle_gamma   90.00
#
_symmetry.space_group_name_H-M   'P 1'
#
loop_
_entity.id
_entity.type
_entity.pdbx_description
1 polymer ?
#
loop_
_entity_poly.entity_id
_entity_poly.type
_entity_poly.pdbx_seq_one_letter_code
_entity_poly.pdbx_strand_id
1 'polypeptide(L)'
;MRYETDAARMPVISLGTQVPRSGRPLLSFEQVALARVRARAERLPRVPFSALVSDEGDDYKSWVREQEEELGQEARRAGMAVKSAPRGSWQAVLSLALGAVVAVVAVHTVDWKTGDAIAGPVLTAALIALFVPACLRKWRLTPDGAAAVAVWRRAGRGVPGAAAGRSGWGLGSDTGRTIWQLDGPQAAPLPKGHAWSSFGGQWHTVKLGNVVSRPYWSTTTGLGFVLMLTLMGSFPAVMIGVLGLGLNAQGKLLAITPAALGALIIVVFWLPSFSHRMTLPDTVTFPGEVIRLQFVDGGSDSPDDYLVWVDDGSPVSLKFDVAQIVYRRLSVGDPVQVSWSPRRRSLNDITPAGR
;
A
#
# COMPACT_ATOMS: atom_id res chain seq x y z
N MET A 1 14.17 -18.59 16.40
CA MET A 1 14.47 -17.49 15.46
C MET A 1 15.93 -17.10 15.66
N ARG A 2 16.75 -17.15 14.61
CA ARG A 2 18.17 -16.79 14.68
C ARG A 2 18.48 -15.70 13.67
N TYR A 3 19.06 -14.61 14.15
CA TYR A 3 19.59 -13.56 13.30
C TYR A 3 20.94 -14.04 12.75
N GLU A 4 21.04 -14.07 11.43
CA GLU A 4 22.25 -14.44 10.70
C GLU A 4 22.56 -13.36 9.67
N THR A 5 23.81 -13.35 9.24
CA THR A 5 24.21 -12.63 8.05
C THR A 5 24.41 -13.68 6.96
N ASP A 6 23.75 -13.55 5.82
CA ASP A 6 23.94 -14.48 4.71
C ASP A 6 25.29 -14.26 4.00
N ALA A 7 25.58 -15.08 3.00
CA ALA A 7 26.80 -14.98 2.21
C ALA A 7 26.93 -13.62 1.47
N ALA A 8 25.82 -12.94 1.21
CA ALA A 8 25.75 -11.63 0.57
C ALA A 8 25.81 -10.46 1.58
N ARG A 9 26.12 -10.76 2.85
CA ARG A 9 26.16 -9.81 3.98
C ARG A 9 24.80 -9.20 4.34
N MET A 10 23.69 -9.82 3.92
CA MET A 10 22.35 -9.34 4.25
C MET A 10 21.92 -9.83 5.64
N PRO A 11 21.30 -8.97 6.47
CA PRO A 11 20.68 -9.41 7.71
C PRO A 11 19.43 -10.26 7.41
N VAL A 12 19.51 -11.55 7.72
CA VAL A 12 18.43 -12.53 7.54
C VAL A 12 17.99 -13.12 8.86
N ILE A 13 16.69 -13.38 8.95
CA ILE A 13 16.09 -14.12 10.06
C ILE A 13 15.88 -15.55 9.61
N SER A 14 16.51 -16.50 10.33
CA SER A 14 16.31 -17.93 10.10
C SER A 14 15.29 -18.53 11.07
N LEU A 15 14.35 -19.30 10.52
CA LEU A 15 13.40 -20.11 11.26
C LEU A 15 14.02 -21.50 11.52
N GLY A 16 14.81 -21.62 12.58
CA GLY A 16 15.21 -22.94 13.08
C GLY A 16 14.01 -23.69 13.67
N THR A 17 14.00 -25.02 13.55
CA THR A 17 12.99 -25.95 14.10
C THR A 17 13.02 -26.07 15.64
N GLN A 18 13.94 -25.39 16.32
CA GLN A 18 14.17 -25.58 17.75
C GLN A 18 13.77 -24.35 18.58
N VAL A 19 13.17 -24.69 19.72
CA VAL A 19 12.87 -23.93 20.94
C VAL A 19 13.70 -22.65 21.10
N PRO A 20 13.12 -21.53 21.58
CA PRO A 20 13.88 -20.33 21.92
C PRO A 20 15.15 -20.69 22.68
N ARG A 21 16.30 -20.22 22.18
CA ARG A 21 17.65 -20.61 22.65
C ARG A 21 17.86 -20.36 24.15
N SER A 22 17.08 -19.43 24.71
CA SER A 22 17.08 -19.04 26.11
C SER A 22 16.20 -19.91 27.01
N GLY A 23 15.46 -20.88 26.47
CA GLY A 23 14.50 -21.71 27.21
C GLY A 23 13.28 -20.93 27.75
N ARG A 24 13.27 -19.59 27.59
CA ARG A 24 12.16 -18.74 28.05
C ARG A 24 10.99 -18.81 27.07
N PRO A 25 9.74 -18.76 27.55
CA PRO A 25 8.59 -18.57 26.69
C PRO A 25 8.72 -17.24 25.92
N LEU A 26 8.29 -17.22 24.66
CA LEU A 26 8.29 -16.01 23.85
C LEU A 26 7.33 -14.98 24.45
N LEU A 27 7.78 -13.73 24.54
CA LEU A 27 6.94 -12.59 24.94
C LEU A 27 5.87 -12.34 23.87
N SER A 28 4.73 -11.74 24.23
CA SER A 28 3.60 -11.54 23.31
C SER A 28 4.01 -10.82 22.01
N PHE A 29 4.78 -9.73 22.12
CA PHE A 29 5.28 -9.02 20.94
C PHE A 29 6.27 -9.85 20.10
N GLU A 30 6.97 -10.82 20.68
CA GLU A 30 7.84 -11.74 19.94
C GLU A 30 7.01 -12.77 19.17
N GLN A 31 5.85 -13.17 19.72
CA GLN A 31 4.92 -14.07 19.04
C GLN A 31 4.30 -13.40 17.81
N VAL A 32 3.88 -12.13 17.93
CA VAL A 32 3.34 -11.34 16.81
C VAL A 32 4.40 -11.12 15.71
N ALA A 33 5.64 -10.81 16.09
CA ALA A 33 6.76 -10.72 15.14
C ALA A 33 7.06 -12.08 14.47
N LEU A 34 7.07 -13.16 15.25
CA LEU A 34 7.30 -14.52 14.73
C LEU A 34 6.18 -14.98 13.79
N ALA A 35 4.93 -14.61 14.07
CA ALA A 35 3.80 -14.89 13.18
C ALA A 35 4.01 -14.25 11.81
N ARG A 36 4.42 -12.97 11.76
CA ARG A 36 4.75 -12.31 10.48
C ARG A 36 5.96 -12.92 9.78
N VAL A 37 6.99 -13.30 10.53
CA VAL A 37 8.15 -14.00 9.96
C VAL A 37 7.71 -15.32 9.34
N ARG A 38 6.86 -16.11 10.01
CA ARG A 38 6.34 -17.37 9.47
C ARG A 38 5.48 -17.15 8.24
N ALA A 39 4.62 -16.14 8.27
CA ALA A 39 3.79 -15.77 7.12
C ALA A 39 4.63 -15.37 5.91
N ARG A 40 5.75 -14.66 6.11
CA ARG A 40 6.66 -14.24 5.03
C ARG A 40 7.69 -15.28 4.61
N ALA A 41 8.09 -16.15 5.53
CA ALA A 41 9.09 -17.16 5.25
C ALA A 41 8.58 -18.20 4.28
N GLU A 42 7.31 -18.61 4.41
CA GLU A 42 6.66 -19.69 3.65
C GLU A 42 7.62 -20.85 3.31
N ARG A 43 8.25 -20.77 2.13
CA ARG A 43 9.13 -21.79 1.55
C ARG A 43 10.61 -21.59 1.86
N LEU A 44 11.02 -20.37 2.18
CA LEU A 44 12.42 -20.02 2.42
C LEU A 44 12.71 -20.00 3.93
N PRO A 45 13.75 -20.73 4.38
CA PRO A 45 14.09 -20.81 5.80
C PRO A 45 14.64 -19.49 6.36
N ARG A 46 14.95 -18.53 5.48
CA ARG A 46 15.55 -17.24 5.79
C ARG A 46 14.70 -16.13 5.20
N VAL A 47 14.42 -15.07 5.94
CA VAL A 47 13.67 -13.88 5.48
C VAL A 47 14.53 -12.63 5.66
N PRO A 48 14.71 -11.78 4.63
CA PRO A 48 15.40 -10.50 4.76
C PRO A 48 14.68 -9.63 5.79
N PHE A 49 15.44 -8.97 6.67
CA PHE A 49 14.84 -8.10 7.69
C PHE A 49 13.96 -7.00 7.06
N SER A 50 14.40 -6.41 5.95
CA SER A 50 13.67 -5.41 5.16
C SER A 50 12.34 -5.90 4.60
N ALA A 51 12.16 -7.22 4.41
CA ALA A 51 10.90 -7.80 3.92
C ALA A 51 9.81 -7.87 5.00
N LEU A 52 10.21 -7.86 6.28
CA LEU A 52 9.26 -7.86 7.41
C LEU A 52 8.63 -6.50 7.63
N VAL A 53 9.39 -5.45 7.35
CA VAL A 53 8.98 -4.04 7.53
C VAL A 53 8.36 -3.43 6.28
N SER A 54 8.26 -4.17 5.17
CA SER A 54 7.62 -3.66 3.95
C SER A 54 6.09 -3.69 4.04
N ASP A 55 5.47 -2.69 3.40
CA ASP A 55 4.03 -2.40 3.38
C ASP A 55 3.28 -3.19 2.29
N GLU A 56 3.76 -4.38 1.98
CA GLU A 56 3.35 -5.12 0.78
C GLU A 56 1.99 -5.82 0.91
N GLY A 57 1.41 -5.91 2.11
CA GLY A 57 0.11 -6.57 2.35
C GLY A 57 -0.89 -5.69 3.09
N ASP A 58 -2.19 -5.94 2.87
CA ASP A 58 -3.28 -5.26 3.59
C ASP A 58 -3.24 -5.51 5.10
N ASP A 59 -2.72 -6.67 5.50
CA ASP A 59 -2.51 -7.06 6.88
C ASP A 59 -1.45 -6.20 7.59
N TYR A 60 -0.54 -5.55 6.86
CA TYR A 60 0.60 -4.82 7.42
C TYR A 60 0.17 -3.78 8.45
N LYS A 61 -0.84 -2.96 8.14
CA LYS A 61 -1.32 -1.93 9.08
C LYS A 61 -1.89 -2.54 10.36
N SER A 62 -2.61 -3.66 10.22
CA SER A 62 -3.18 -4.37 11.37
C SER A 62 -2.09 -5.00 12.23
N TRP A 63 -1.09 -5.62 11.60
CA TRP A 63 0.07 -6.20 12.26
C TRP A 63 0.93 -5.15 12.96
N VAL A 64 1.27 -4.03 12.29
CA VAL A 64 2.05 -2.93 12.90
C VAL A 64 1.34 -2.44 14.14
N ARG A 65 0.01 -2.23 14.07
CA ARG A 65 -0.78 -1.76 15.21
C ARG A 65 -0.76 -2.77 16.37
N GLU A 66 -0.90 -4.06 16.08
CA GLU A 66 -0.83 -5.13 17.08
C GLU A 66 0.56 -5.19 17.72
N GLN A 67 1.62 -5.16 16.91
CA GLN A 67 3.01 -5.14 17.36
C GLN A 67 3.30 -3.92 18.24
N GLU A 68 2.84 -2.73 17.84
CA GLU A 68 2.98 -1.49 18.62
C GLU A 68 2.23 -1.55 19.95
N GLU A 69 1.04 -2.13 19.96
CA GLU A 69 0.23 -2.27 21.17
C GLU A 69 0.88 -3.24 22.16
N GLU A 70 1.33 -4.42 21.71
CA GLU A 70 2.01 -5.42 22.55
C GLU A 70 3.36 -4.89 23.08
N LEU A 71 4.15 -4.24 22.24
CA LEU A 71 5.39 -3.57 22.66
C LEU A 71 5.12 -2.49 23.70
N GLY A 72 4.08 -1.69 23.48
CA GLY A 72 3.70 -0.62 24.40
C GLY A 72 3.20 -1.15 25.74
N GLN A 73 2.43 -2.24 25.76
CA GLN A 73 1.99 -2.90 26.98
C GLN A 73 3.17 -3.44 27.79
N GLU A 74 4.13 -4.08 27.13
CA GLU A 74 5.31 -4.61 27.81
C GLU A 74 6.21 -3.48 28.33
N ALA A 75 6.41 -2.43 27.52
CA ALA A 75 7.11 -1.23 27.97
C ALA A 75 6.41 -0.54 29.15
N ARG A 76 5.08 -0.60 29.23
CA ARG A 76 4.32 -0.11 30.38
C ARG A 76 4.51 -0.96 31.63
N ARG A 77 4.49 -2.28 31.50
CA ARG A 77 4.79 -3.22 32.61
C ARG A 77 6.20 -2.98 33.17
N ALA A 78 7.14 -2.62 32.29
CA ALA A 78 8.50 -2.25 32.68
C ALA A 78 8.65 -0.79 33.18
N GLY A 79 7.58 0.00 33.25
CA GLY A 79 7.64 1.41 33.67
C GLY A 79 8.28 2.36 32.64
N MET A 80 8.56 1.89 31.43
CA MET A 80 9.23 2.64 30.36
C MET A 80 8.27 3.43 29.47
N ALA A 81 6.99 3.05 29.42
CA ALA A 81 5.98 3.73 28.62
C ALA A 81 4.67 3.92 29.37
N VAL A 82 3.95 4.99 29.00
CA VAL A 82 2.59 5.24 29.46
C VAL A 82 1.73 5.53 28.25
N LYS A 83 0.54 4.93 28.20
CA LYS A 83 -0.49 5.25 27.21
C LYS A 83 -1.15 6.56 27.63
N SER A 84 -0.71 7.67 27.05
CA SER A 84 -1.22 8.99 27.40
C SER A 84 -2.02 9.57 26.24
N ALA A 85 -3.14 10.22 26.56
CA ALA A 85 -3.74 11.17 25.62
C ALA A 85 -2.76 12.36 25.42
N PRO A 86 -2.74 12.97 24.23
CA PRO A 86 -1.95 14.18 24.02
C PRO A 86 -2.31 15.23 25.08
N ARG A 87 -1.33 15.62 25.91
CA ARG A 87 -1.51 16.64 26.95
C ARG A 87 -2.02 17.93 26.27
N GLY A 88 -3.16 18.45 26.73
CA GLY A 88 -3.80 19.65 26.20
C GLY A 88 -5.02 19.41 25.31
N SER A 89 -5.22 18.21 24.74
CA SER A 89 -6.38 17.98 23.87
C SER A 89 -7.69 17.89 24.64
N TRP A 90 -7.69 17.32 25.85
CA TRP A 90 -8.93 17.12 26.62
C TRP A 90 -9.58 18.43 27.06
N GLN A 91 -8.79 19.42 27.46
CA GLN A 91 -9.33 20.74 27.81
C GLN A 91 -9.92 21.42 26.57
N ALA A 92 -9.18 21.45 25.45
CA ALA A 92 -9.69 22.03 24.20
C ALA A 92 -10.96 21.32 23.69
N VAL A 93 -11.00 19.99 23.79
CA VAL A 93 -12.14 19.15 23.40
C VAL A 93 -13.35 19.37 24.29
N LEU A 94 -13.14 19.45 25.61
CA LEU A 94 -14.21 19.76 26.56
C LEU A 94 -14.73 21.19 26.37
N SER A 95 -13.85 22.17 26.10
CA SER A 95 -14.24 23.54 25.78
C SER A 95 -15.04 23.63 24.48
N LEU A 96 -14.63 22.91 23.43
CA LEU A 96 -15.37 22.83 22.17
C LEU A 96 -16.73 22.14 22.34
N ALA A 97 -16.77 21.02 23.06
CA ALA A 97 -18.02 20.31 23.34
C ALA A 97 -18.99 21.19 24.16
N LEU A 98 -18.48 21.90 25.16
CA LEU A 98 -19.29 22.83 25.96
C LEU A 98 -19.79 24.00 25.10
N GLY A 99 -18.94 24.60 24.28
CA GLY A 99 -19.34 25.68 23.36
C GLY A 99 -20.40 25.23 22.36
N ALA A 100 -20.28 24.01 21.83
CA ALA A 100 -21.26 23.40 20.95
C ALA A 100 -22.62 23.18 21.64
N VAL A 101 -22.64 22.70 22.89
CA VAL A 101 -23.87 22.54 23.67
C VAL A 101 -24.54 23.89 23.94
N VAL A 102 -23.77 24.91 24.36
CA VAL A 102 -24.29 26.25 24.60
C VAL A 102 -24.90 26.86 23.34
N ALA A 103 -24.25 26.68 22.18
CA ALA A 103 -24.77 27.17 20.90
C ALA A 103 -26.10 26.49 20.51
N VAL A 104 -26.21 25.16 20.68
CA VAL A 104 -27.47 24.44 20.40
C VAL A 104 -28.59 24.89 21.33
N VAL A 105 -28.32 25.03 22.63
CA VAL A 105 -29.31 25.51 23.59
C VAL A 105 -29.77 26.93 23.26
N ALA A 106 -28.83 27.84 22.95
CA ALA A 106 -29.16 29.22 22.58
C ALA A 106 -30.03 29.30 21.32
N VAL A 107 -29.69 28.54 20.27
CA VAL A 107 -30.50 28.49 19.03
C VAL A 107 -31.88 27.88 19.29
N HIS A 108 -31.96 26.80 20.08
CA HIS A 108 -33.22 26.13 20.39
C HIS A 108 -34.17 27.03 21.21
N THR A 109 -33.64 27.92 22.06
CA THR A 109 -34.48 28.89 22.80
C THR A 109 -35.07 30.00 21.94
N VAL A 110 -34.47 30.30 20.78
CA VAL A 110 -34.92 31.37 19.87
C VAL A 110 -35.80 30.80 18.75
N ASP A 111 -35.43 29.64 18.21
CA ASP A 111 -36.17 28.93 17.17
C ASP A 111 -36.00 27.41 17.31
N TRP A 112 -36.99 26.77 17.93
CA TRP A 112 -36.95 25.34 18.25
C TRP A 112 -36.85 24.45 17.01
N LYS A 113 -37.41 24.87 15.85
CA LYS A 113 -37.36 24.09 14.61
C LYS A 113 -35.96 24.09 13.99
N THR A 114 -35.29 25.23 14.03
CA THR A 114 -33.89 25.36 13.58
C THR A 114 -32.93 24.68 14.57
N GLY A 115 -33.25 24.72 15.87
CA GLY A 115 -32.52 24.00 16.91
C GLY A 115 -32.49 22.48 16.68
N ASP A 116 -33.63 21.86 16.36
CA ASP A 116 -33.70 20.41 16.10
C ASP A 116 -32.91 19.98 14.86
N ALA A 117 -32.90 20.82 13.81
CA ALA A 117 -32.15 20.54 12.58
C ALA A 117 -30.62 20.58 12.78
N ILE A 118 -30.14 21.39 13.73
CA ILE A 118 -28.70 21.60 13.99
C ILE A 118 -28.21 20.71 15.15
N ALA A 119 -29.09 20.31 16.07
CA ALA A 119 -28.74 19.49 17.23
C ALA A 119 -28.07 18.16 16.84
N GLY A 120 -28.61 17.44 15.85
CA GLY A 120 -28.06 16.17 15.38
C GLY A 120 -26.61 16.27 14.87
N PRO A 121 -26.32 17.13 13.87
CA PRO A 121 -24.96 17.36 13.38
C PRO A 121 -24.00 17.85 14.48
N VAL A 122 -24.44 18.74 15.37
CA VAL A 122 -23.59 19.29 16.43
C VAL A 122 -23.26 18.24 17.51
N LEU A 123 -24.24 17.44 17.93
CA LEU A 123 -24.01 16.32 18.86
C LEU A 123 -23.10 15.27 18.23
N THR A 124 -23.25 14.97 16.95
CA THR A 124 -22.39 14.05 16.21
C THR A 124 -20.95 14.59 16.15
N ALA A 125 -20.77 15.87 15.82
CA ALA A 125 -19.47 16.52 15.80
C ALA A 125 -18.82 16.57 17.20
N ALA A 126 -19.59 16.83 18.25
CA ALA A 126 -19.12 16.82 19.63
C ALA A 126 -18.69 15.40 20.08
N LEU A 127 -19.45 14.37 19.71
CA LEU A 127 -19.09 12.97 19.94
C LEU A 127 -17.79 12.61 19.21
N ILE A 128 -17.64 12.97 17.93
CA ILE A 128 -16.41 12.74 17.17
C ILE A 128 -15.25 13.49 17.85
N ALA A 129 -15.43 14.74 18.25
CA ALA A 129 -14.41 15.55 18.92
C ALA A 129 -13.97 14.96 20.27
N LEU A 130 -14.88 14.32 21.02
CA LEU A 130 -14.58 13.60 22.26
C LEU A 130 -13.92 12.24 22.02
N PHE A 131 -14.35 11.52 20.99
CA PHE A 131 -13.92 10.15 20.72
C PHE A 131 -12.56 10.10 20.01
N VAL A 132 -12.27 11.03 19.11
CA VAL A 132 -11.02 11.10 18.34
C VAL A 132 -9.78 11.19 19.26
N PRO A 133 -9.69 12.10 20.24
CA PRO A 133 -8.57 12.15 21.19
C PRO A 133 -8.45 10.90 22.08
N ALA A 134 -9.58 10.27 22.42
CA ALA A 134 -9.60 9.03 23.19
C ALA A 134 -9.06 7.84 22.36
N CYS A 135 -9.36 7.82 21.06
CA CYS A 135 -8.83 6.84 20.10
C CYS A 135 -7.37 7.12 19.70
N LEU A 136 -6.92 8.37 19.78
CA LEU A 136 -5.55 8.79 19.46
C LEU A 136 -4.57 8.66 20.64
N ARG A 137 -4.86 7.78 21.62
CA ARG A 137 -3.93 7.48 22.72
C ARG A 137 -2.68 6.80 22.16
N LYS A 138 -1.60 7.57 22.06
CA LYS A 138 -0.28 7.08 21.64
C LYS A 138 0.55 6.67 22.85
N TRP A 139 1.40 5.67 22.65
CA TRP A 139 2.44 5.32 23.61
C TRP A 139 3.43 6.49 23.72
N ARG A 140 3.70 6.94 24.96
CA ARG A 140 4.76 7.91 25.25
C ARG A 140 5.76 7.28 26.21
N LEU A 141 7.03 7.55 25.95
CA LEU A 141 8.11 7.12 26.85
C LEU A 141 8.04 7.91 28.16
N THR A 142 8.26 7.23 29.27
CA THR A 142 8.57 7.86 30.56
C THR A 142 9.98 8.45 30.53
N PRO A 143 10.38 9.30 31.50
CA PRO A 143 11.77 9.75 31.61
C PRO A 143 12.78 8.58 31.63
N ASP A 144 12.44 7.51 32.34
CA ASP A 144 13.27 6.30 32.42
C ASP A 144 13.31 5.55 31.09
N GLY A 145 12.18 5.42 30.40
CA GLY A 145 12.12 4.85 29.05
C GLY A 145 12.90 5.67 28.03
N ALA A 146 12.85 7.00 28.13
CA ALA A 146 13.61 7.91 27.28
C ALA A 146 15.12 7.79 27.54
N ALA A 147 15.53 7.64 28.81
CA ALA A 147 16.92 7.38 29.18
C ALA A 147 17.40 6.02 28.64
N ALA A 148 16.60 4.96 28.78
CA ALA A 148 16.91 3.63 28.27
C ALA A 148 17.08 3.63 26.74
N VAL A 149 16.17 4.29 26.01
CA VAL A 149 16.28 4.44 24.54
C VAL A 149 17.51 5.27 24.16
N ALA A 150 17.86 6.31 24.92
CA ALA A 150 19.05 7.10 24.67
C ALA A 150 20.34 6.28 24.86
N VAL A 151 20.41 5.43 25.89
CA VAL A 151 21.52 4.49 26.10
C VAL A 151 21.62 3.51 24.93
N TRP A 152 20.50 2.93 24.51
CA TRP A 152 20.45 2.02 23.35
C TRP A 152 20.91 2.68 22.05
N ARG A 153 20.45 3.89 21.74
CA ARG A 153 20.90 4.63 20.54
C ARG A 153 22.40 4.95 20.57
N ARG A 154 22.98 5.18 21.75
CA ARG A 154 24.42 5.39 21.91
C ARG A 154 25.20 4.09 21.75
N ALA A 155 24.72 3.00 22.34
CA ALA A 155 25.33 1.68 22.22
C ALA A 155 25.31 1.14 20.78
N GLY A 156 24.21 1.37 20.05
CA GLY A 156 24.07 1.02 18.62
C GLY A 156 24.91 1.86 17.66
N ARG A 157 25.66 2.87 18.14
CA ARG A 157 26.66 3.62 17.35
C ARG A 157 28.10 3.23 17.69
N GLY A 158 28.29 2.11 18.38
CA GLY A 158 29.59 1.56 18.73
C GLY A 158 30.11 2.13 20.05
N VAL A 159 29.84 1.41 21.16
CA VAL A 159 30.74 1.34 22.31
C VAL A 159 30.68 -0.08 22.87
N PRO A 160 31.79 -0.83 22.95
CA PRO A 160 31.84 -2.06 23.71
C PRO A 160 31.92 -1.74 25.20
N GLY A 161 30.97 -2.26 25.97
CA GLY A 161 31.08 -2.45 27.41
C GLY A 161 31.16 -1.18 28.26
N ALA A 162 30.01 -0.63 28.67
CA ALA A 162 29.89 0.02 29.97
C ALA A 162 28.42 0.16 30.36
N ALA A 163 28.14 -0.16 31.63
CA ALA A 163 26.86 -0.01 32.34
C ALA A 163 25.83 -1.16 32.22
N ALA A 164 26.28 -2.41 32.29
CA ALA A 164 25.55 -3.41 33.07
C ALA A 164 25.89 -3.19 34.56
N GLY A 165 25.32 -2.14 35.13
CA GLY A 165 25.53 -1.75 36.52
C GLY A 165 24.21 -1.35 37.12
N ARG A 166 23.60 -2.30 37.85
CA ARG A 166 22.54 -2.05 38.84
C ARG A 166 21.14 -1.82 38.25
N SER A 167 20.49 -2.87 37.79
CA SER A 167 19.05 -3.09 38.02
C SER A 167 18.64 -4.49 37.57
N GLY A 168 17.89 -5.18 38.43
CA GLY A 168 17.38 -6.54 38.23
C GLY A 168 16.30 -6.63 37.15
N TRP A 169 16.64 -6.17 35.94
CA TRP A 169 15.84 -6.43 34.76
C TRP A 169 16.16 -7.84 34.28
N GLY A 170 15.18 -8.75 34.32
CA GLY A 170 15.27 -10.11 33.78
C GLY A 170 15.48 -10.20 32.26
N LEU A 171 16.02 -9.16 31.63
CA LEU A 171 16.65 -9.21 30.32
C LEU A 171 18.11 -9.63 30.56
N GLY A 172 18.30 -10.92 30.79
CA GLY A 172 19.60 -11.52 31.10
C GLY A 172 20.70 -11.03 30.16
N SER A 173 21.79 -10.62 30.78
CA SER A 173 23.07 -10.17 30.20
C SER A 173 23.83 -11.32 29.53
N ASP A 174 23.18 -12.09 28.66
CA ASP A 174 23.79 -13.21 27.94
C ASP A 174 24.45 -12.74 26.63
N THR A 175 25.03 -11.53 26.68
CA THR A 175 25.67 -10.85 25.55
C THR A 175 27.15 -11.21 25.48
N GLY A 176 27.45 -12.33 24.82
CA GLY A 176 28.76 -12.59 24.21
C GLY A 176 28.85 -12.19 22.73
N ARG A 177 27.73 -11.77 22.11
CA ARG A 177 27.70 -11.18 20.77
C ARG A 177 26.62 -10.11 20.74
N THR A 178 27.03 -8.87 20.59
CA THR A 178 26.17 -7.73 20.27
C THR A 178 25.49 -7.95 18.93
N ILE A 179 24.29 -8.54 18.94
CA ILE A 179 23.41 -8.72 17.77
C ILE A 179 22.74 -7.38 17.45
N TRP A 180 23.47 -6.28 17.27
CA TRP A 180 22.84 -5.01 16.87
C TRP A 180 23.82 -4.19 16.05
N GLN A 181 24.25 -4.77 14.94
CA GLN A 181 24.80 -4.00 13.84
C GLN A 181 24.02 -4.36 12.58
N LEU A 182 22.83 -3.78 12.46
CA LEU A 182 22.11 -3.65 11.19
C LEU A 182 22.78 -2.54 10.34
N ASP A 183 24.10 -2.38 10.43
CA ASP A 183 24.87 -1.45 9.60
C ASP A 183 25.16 -2.15 8.28
N GLY A 184 24.13 -2.23 7.46
CA GLY A 184 24.23 -2.52 6.05
C GLY A 184 23.18 -1.68 5.33
N PRO A 185 23.48 -1.14 4.13
CA PRO A 185 22.48 -0.43 3.31
C PRO A 185 21.22 -1.26 3.00
N GLN A 186 21.23 -2.56 3.29
CA GLN A 186 20.16 -3.53 3.10
C GLN A 186 19.23 -3.70 4.32
N ALA A 187 19.55 -3.10 5.48
CA ALA A 187 18.63 -3.00 6.61
C ALA A 187 17.62 -1.84 6.44
N ALA A 188 17.90 -0.93 5.50
CA ALA A 188 17.03 0.18 5.17
C ALA A 188 15.72 -0.33 4.52
N PRO A 189 14.60 0.38 4.74
CA PRO A 189 13.38 0.10 3.98
C PRO A 189 13.65 0.18 2.48
N LEU A 190 12.98 -0.67 1.71
CA LEU A 190 13.11 -0.69 0.26
C LEU A 190 12.82 0.70 -0.35
N PRO A 191 13.47 1.07 -1.45
CA PRO A 191 13.09 2.24 -2.22
C PRO A 191 11.60 2.17 -2.61
N LYS A 192 10.93 3.34 -2.65
CA LYS A 192 9.53 3.41 -3.11
C LYS A 192 9.37 2.74 -4.48
N GLY A 193 8.30 1.98 -4.64
CA GLY A 193 8.03 1.28 -5.90
C GLY A 193 8.82 -0.02 -6.08
N HIS A 194 9.35 -0.62 -5.02
CA HIS A 194 9.93 -1.96 -5.03
C HIS A 194 9.25 -2.83 -3.97
N ALA A 195 9.28 -4.15 -4.20
CA ALA A 195 8.82 -5.16 -3.25
C ALA A 195 9.80 -6.33 -3.21
N TRP A 196 9.77 -7.09 -2.11
CA TRP A 196 10.48 -8.37 -2.02
C TRP A 196 9.68 -9.49 -2.67
N SER A 197 10.38 -10.36 -3.38
CA SER A 197 9.85 -11.59 -3.96
C SER A 197 10.72 -12.77 -3.52
N SER A 198 10.08 -13.91 -3.24
CA SER A 198 10.73 -15.21 -3.09
C SER A 198 10.56 -16.11 -4.31
N PHE A 199 9.99 -15.59 -5.39
CA PHE A 199 9.81 -16.31 -6.64
C PHE A 199 11.14 -16.85 -7.16
N GLY A 200 11.14 -18.08 -7.67
CA GLY A 200 12.38 -18.77 -8.08
C GLY A 200 13.23 -19.32 -6.92
N GLY A 201 12.75 -19.24 -5.67
CA GLY A 201 13.40 -19.87 -4.52
C GLY A 201 14.55 -19.07 -3.92
N GLN A 202 14.69 -17.80 -4.30
CA GLN A 202 15.65 -16.87 -3.70
C GLN A 202 15.00 -15.50 -3.49
N TRP A 203 15.32 -14.87 -2.36
CA TRP A 203 14.87 -13.50 -2.10
C TRP A 203 15.55 -12.54 -3.05
N HIS A 204 14.75 -11.76 -3.74
CA HIS A 204 15.21 -10.69 -4.61
C HIS A 204 14.21 -9.53 -4.60
N THR A 205 14.66 -8.38 -5.08
CA THR A 205 13.83 -7.18 -5.16
C THR A 205 13.28 -7.02 -6.57
N VAL A 206 11.99 -6.68 -6.65
CA VAL A 206 11.29 -6.49 -7.93
C VAL A 206 10.72 -5.09 -7.99
N LYS A 207 10.83 -4.44 -9.14
CA LYS A 207 10.22 -3.13 -9.36
C LYS A 207 8.71 -3.31 -9.52
N LEU A 208 7.94 -2.50 -8.81
CA LEU A 208 6.49 -2.47 -8.93
C LEU A 208 6.10 -1.86 -10.28
N GLY A 209 5.45 -2.67 -11.12
CA GLY A 209 4.93 -2.21 -12.40
C GLY A 209 3.71 -1.32 -12.25
N ASN A 210 3.42 -0.59 -13.33
CA ASN A 210 2.18 0.17 -13.47
C ASN A 210 1.03 -0.78 -13.81
N VAL A 211 -0.20 -0.31 -13.58
CA VAL A 211 -1.41 -1.11 -13.87
C VAL A 211 -1.34 -1.54 -15.32
N VAL A 212 -1.48 -2.84 -15.57
CA VAL A 212 -1.67 -3.37 -16.93
C VAL A 212 -3.10 -3.06 -17.42
N SER A 213 -3.77 -2.05 -16.84
CA SER A 213 -5.16 -1.74 -17.09
C SER A 213 -5.40 -1.40 -18.54
N ARG A 214 -6.66 -1.59 -18.93
CA ARG A 214 -7.20 -1.08 -20.18
C ARG A 214 -6.78 0.40 -20.28
N PRO A 215 -5.98 0.79 -21.29
CA PRO A 215 -5.74 2.21 -21.51
C PRO A 215 -7.11 2.89 -21.62
N TYR A 216 -7.27 4.04 -20.98
CA TYR A 216 -8.49 4.89 -21.09
C TYR A 216 -8.91 5.06 -22.57
N TRP A 217 -7.92 5.03 -23.46
CA TRP A 217 -8.06 4.84 -24.90
C TRP A 217 -7.79 3.40 -25.30
N SER A 218 -8.80 2.54 -25.17
CA SER A 218 -8.79 1.25 -25.87
C SER A 218 -8.72 1.49 -27.37
N THR A 219 -8.18 0.57 -28.17
CA THR A 219 -8.11 0.73 -29.64
C THR A 219 -9.50 0.95 -30.24
N THR A 220 -10.54 0.35 -29.67
CA THR A 220 -11.94 0.54 -30.06
C THR A 220 -12.48 1.91 -29.67
N THR A 221 -12.27 2.36 -28.42
CA THR A 221 -12.73 3.70 -27.99
C THR A 221 -11.96 4.82 -28.67
N GLY A 222 -10.66 4.65 -28.91
CA GLY A 222 -9.82 5.59 -29.65
C GLY A 222 -10.24 5.71 -31.12
N LEU A 223 -10.55 4.60 -31.79
CA LEU A 223 -11.09 4.65 -33.16
C LEU A 223 -12.44 5.36 -33.20
N GLY A 224 -13.35 5.00 -32.30
CA GLY A 224 -14.66 5.63 -32.18
C GLY A 224 -14.55 7.15 -31.96
N PHE A 225 -13.62 7.57 -31.10
CA PHE A 225 -13.35 8.98 -30.83
C PHE A 225 -12.79 9.71 -32.06
N VAL A 226 -11.81 9.14 -32.77
CA VAL A 226 -11.26 9.73 -34.00
C VAL A 226 -12.33 9.83 -35.09
N LEU A 227 -13.15 8.80 -35.27
CA LEU A 227 -14.26 8.81 -36.23
C LEU A 227 -15.31 9.85 -35.86
N MET A 228 -15.67 9.94 -34.58
CA MET A 228 -16.61 10.94 -34.08
C MET A 228 -16.09 12.37 -34.31
N LEU A 229 -14.84 12.66 -33.94
CA LEU A 229 -14.22 13.96 -34.20
C LEU A 229 -14.14 14.28 -35.69
N THR A 230 -13.81 13.27 -36.51
CA THR A 230 -13.78 13.42 -37.97
C THR A 230 -15.16 13.79 -38.49
N LEU A 231 -16.22 13.12 -38.02
CA LEU A 231 -17.60 13.36 -38.45
C LEU A 231 -18.12 14.72 -37.96
N MET A 232 -17.86 15.08 -36.69
CA MET A 232 -18.20 16.38 -36.13
C MET A 232 -17.44 17.53 -36.79
N GLY A 233 -16.19 17.32 -37.21
CA GLY A 233 -15.40 18.32 -37.94
C GLY A 233 -15.76 18.40 -39.42
N SER A 234 -16.15 17.29 -40.03
CA SER A 234 -16.54 17.24 -41.45
C SER A 234 -17.82 18.01 -41.72
N PHE A 235 -18.82 17.95 -40.83
CA PHE A 235 -20.08 18.68 -41.01
C PHE A 235 -19.89 20.21 -41.14
N PRO A 236 -19.27 20.94 -40.19
CA PRO A 236 -19.04 22.37 -40.33
C PRO A 236 -18.05 22.69 -41.46
N ALA A 237 -17.05 21.84 -41.72
CA ALA A 237 -16.12 22.04 -42.83
C ALA A 237 -16.81 21.96 -44.19
N VAL A 238 -17.77 21.04 -44.36
CA VAL A 238 -18.60 20.93 -45.56
C VAL A 238 -19.55 22.12 -45.65
N MET A 239 -20.20 22.53 -44.55
CA MET A 239 -21.10 23.70 -44.54
C MET A 239 -20.34 24.98 -44.92
N ILE A 240 -19.20 25.26 -44.28
CA ILE A 240 -18.38 26.45 -44.56
C ILE A 240 -17.76 26.37 -45.95
N GLY A 241 -17.21 25.22 -46.32
CA GLY A 241 -16.54 25.03 -47.61
C GLY A 241 -17.50 25.13 -48.79
N VAL A 242 -18.59 24.37 -48.77
CA VAL A 242 -19.52 24.26 -49.90
C VAL A 242 -20.50 25.43 -49.96
N LEU A 243 -21.08 25.85 -48.83
CA LEU A 243 -22.07 26.93 -48.82
C LEU A 243 -21.43 28.32 -48.69
N GLY A 244 -20.32 28.45 -47.96
CA GLY A 244 -19.66 29.73 -47.74
C GLY A 244 -18.69 30.14 -48.85
N LEU A 245 -17.91 29.19 -49.38
CA LEU A 245 -16.85 29.44 -50.38
C LEU A 245 -17.20 28.91 -51.78
N GLY A 246 -18.35 28.24 -51.93
CA GLY A 246 -18.77 27.59 -53.17
C GLY A 246 -17.94 26.33 -53.52
N LEU A 247 -18.23 25.74 -54.68
CA LEU A 247 -17.52 24.53 -55.17
C LEU A 247 -16.13 24.82 -55.76
N ASN A 248 -15.51 25.93 -55.36
CA ASN A 248 -14.19 26.36 -55.78
C ASN A 248 -13.12 25.46 -55.14
N ALA A 249 -11.89 25.47 -55.67
CA ALA A 249 -10.80 24.60 -55.19
C ALA A 249 -10.55 24.73 -53.67
N GLN A 250 -10.63 25.94 -53.12
CA GLN A 250 -10.48 26.19 -51.69
C GLN A 250 -11.63 25.61 -50.85
N GLY A 251 -12.89 25.74 -51.30
CA GLY A 251 -14.06 25.18 -50.61
C GLY A 251 -14.03 23.65 -50.59
N LYS A 252 -13.61 23.01 -51.69
CA LYS A 252 -13.40 21.55 -51.77
C LYS A 252 -12.28 21.07 -50.84
N LEU A 253 -11.16 21.78 -50.79
CA LEU A 253 -10.04 21.42 -49.92
C LEU A 253 -10.46 21.51 -48.44
N LEU A 254 -11.16 22.57 -48.05
CA LEU A 254 -11.65 22.76 -46.68
C LEU A 254 -12.65 21.66 -46.28
N ALA A 255 -13.56 21.27 -47.19
CA ALA A 255 -14.52 20.19 -46.95
C ALA A 255 -13.86 18.80 -46.76
N ILE A 256 -12.76 18.52 -47.46
CA ILE A 256 -12.07 17.20 -47.42
C ILE A 256 -11.05 17.10 -46.27
N THR A 257 -10.52 18.24 -45.80
CA THR A 257 -9.43 18.30 -44.82
C THR A 257 -9.68 17.45 -43.56
N PRO A 258 -10.86 17.50 -42.90
CA PRO A 258 -11.12 16.67 -41.72
C PRO A 258 -11.07 15.17 -42.00
N ALA A 259 -11.64 14.72 -43.13
CA ALA A 259 -11.61 13.32 -43.53
C ALA A 259 -10.18 12.85 -43.84
N ALA A 260 -9.39 13.68 -44.53
CA ALA A 260 -7.99 13.40 -44.82
C ALA A 260 -7.15 13.31 -43.52
N LEU A 261 -7.39 14.21 -42.56
CA LEU A 261 -6.73 14.19 -41.26
C LEU A 261 -7.13 12.95 -40.44
N GLY A 262 -8.42 12.60 -40.42
CA GLY A 262 -8.91 11.38 -39.77
C GLY A 262 -8.28 10.12 -40.35
N ALA A 263 -8.24 10.01 -41.69
CA ALA A 263 -7.59 8.90 -42.38
C ALA A 263 -6.08 8.84 -42.05
N LEU A 264 -5.39 9.98 -42.03
CA LEU A 264 -3.98 10.06 -41.63
C LEU A 264 -3.76 9.56 -40.21
N ILE A 265 -4.58 10.00 -39.24
CA ILE A 265 -4.48 9.57 -37.84
C ILE A 265 -4.70 8.05 -37.73
N ILE A 266 -5.67 7.51 -38.45
CA ILE A 266 -5.96 6.08 -38.47
C ILE A 266 -4.77 5.30 -39.04
N VAL A 267 -4.22 5.71 -40.18
CA VAL A 267 -3.12 4.99 -40.85
C VAL A 267 -1.80 5.11 -40.09
N VAL A 268 -1.49 6.27 -39.51
CA VAL A 268 -0.20 6.53 -38.85
C VAL A 268 -0.18 6.04 -37.40
N PHE A 269 -1.29 6.18 -36.66
CA PHE A 269 -1.31 5.88 -35.22
C PHE A 269 -2.15 4.66 -34.88
N TRP A 270 -3.37 4.56 -35.42
CA TRP A 270 -4.28 3.49 -35.03
C TRP A 270 -3.89 2.14 -35.63
N LEU A 271 -3.62 2.09 -36.94
CA LEU A 271 -3.36 0.85 -37.67
C LEU A 271 -2.08 0.15 -37.20
N PRO A 272 -0.94 0.83 -36.97
CA PRO A 272 0.25 0.18 -36.43
C PRO A 272 0.04 -0.31 -35.00
N SER A 273 -0.66 0.46 -34.16
CA SER A 273 -0.99 0.05 -32.79
C SER A 273 -1.92 -1.17 -32.78
N PHE A 274 -2.93 -1.19 -33.66
CA PHE A 274 -3.84 -2.33 -33.82
C PHE A 274 -3.11 -3.56 -34.34
N SER A 275 -2.30 -3.41 -35.39
CA SER A 275 -1.50 -4.50 -35.96
C SER A 275 -0.56 -5.11 -34.91
N HIS A 276 0.17 -4.28 -34.16
CA HIS A 276 1.03 -4.75 -33.08
C HIS A 276 0.24 -5.44 -31.96
N ARG A 277 -1.00 -5.03 -31.66
CA ARG A 277 -1.83 -5.75 -30.69
C ARG A 277 -2.27 -7.11 -31.21
N MET A 278 -2.59 -7.22 -32.50
CA MET A 278 -3.06 -8.46 -33.10
C MET A 278 -1.96 -9.53 -33.19
N THR A 279 -0.68 -9.14 -33.22
CA THR A 279 0.44 -10.09 -33.14
C THR A 279 0.64 -10.67 -31.74
N LEU A 280 0.06 -10.05 -30.70
CA LEU A 280 0.11 -10.58 -29.35
C LEU A 280 -0.86 -11.77 -29.19
N PRO A 281 -0.49 -12.79 -28.39
CA PRO A 281 -1.38 -13.90 -28.09
C PRO A 281 -2.63 -13.43 -27.32
N ASP A 282 -3.74 -14.13 -27.56
CA ASP A 282 -5.02 -13.85 -26.89
C ASP A 282 -5.01 -14.25 -25.42
N THR A 283 -4.23 -15.27 -25.05
CA THR A 283 -4.11 -15.74 -23.66
C THR A 283 -2.70 -16.28 -23.45
N VAL A 284 -2.11 -15.90 -22.32
CA VAL A 284 -0.85 -16.43 -21.82
C VAL A 284 -1.11 -16.85 -20.39
N THR A 285 -0.66 -18.04 -20.04
CA THR A 285 -0.71 -18.53 -18.67
C THR A 285 0.70 -18.71 -18.15
N PHE A 286 1.00 -18.15 -16.99
CA PHE A 286 2.32 -18.24 -16.37
C PHE A 286 2.19 -18.40 -14.85
N PRO A 287 3.14 -19.10 -14.21
CA PRO A 287 3.24 -19.13 -12.76
C PRO A 287 3.84 -17.80 -12.27
N GLY A 288 3.43 -17.36 -11.09
CA GLY A 288 3.99 -16.18 -10.43
C GLY A 288 3.83 -16.25 -8.92
N GLU A 289 4.26 -15.18 -8.25
CA GLU A 289 4.11 -14.99 -6.81
C GLU A 289 3.45 -13.63 -6.54
N VAL A 290 2.48 -13.58 -5.63
CA VAL A 290 1.89 -12.31 -5.19
C VAL A 290 2.89 -11.56 -4.33
N ILE A 291 3.39 -10.42 -4.82
CA ILE A 291 4.40 -9.61 -4.10
C ILE A 291 3.82 -8.36 -3.44
N ARG A 292 2.61 -7.93 -3.85
CA ARG A 292 1.91 -6.81 -3.22
C ARG A 292 0.40 -6.90 -3.40
N LEU A 293 -0.33 -6.54 -2.35
CA LEU A 293 -1.78 -6.31 -2.37
C LEU A 293 -2.07 -4.86 -1.98
N GLN A 294 -3.04 -4.24 -2.64
CA GLN A 294 -3.52 -2.91 -2.27
C GLN A 294 -5.00 -2.74 -2.59
N PHE A 295 -5.78 -2.40 -1.57
CA PHE A 295 -7.13 -1.88 -1.72
C PHE A 295 -7.12 -0.35 -1.88
N VAL A 296 -7.85 0.16 -2.87
CA VAL A 296 -8.08 1.60 -3.08
C VAL A 296 -9.59 1.85 -3.09
N ASP A 297 -10.04 2.61 -2.10
CA ASP A 297 -11.44 3.07 -1.99
C ASP A 297 -11.72 4.09 -3.10
N GLY A 298 -12.70 3.77 -3.95
CA GLY A 298 -13.10 4.63 -5.07
C GLY A 298 -13.99 5.82 -4.67
N GLY A 299 -14.54 5.81 -3.45
CA GLY A 299 -15.46 6.84 -2.98
C GLY A 299 -16.83 6.80 -3.68
N SER A 300 -17.55 7.92 -3.70
CA SER A 300 -18.91 7.99 -4.26
C SER A 300 -18.96 7.88 -5.78
N ASP A 301 -17.89 8.30 -6.46
CA ASP A 301 -17.89 8.55 -7.90
C ASP A 301 -17.01 7.56 -8.67
N SER A 302 -16.40 6.59 -7.99
CA SER A 302 -15.56 5.57 -8.62
C SER A 302 -15.70 4.24 -7.89
N PRO A 303 -15.64 3.11 -8.62
CA PRO A 303 -15.66 1.80 -7.99
C PRO A 303 -14.39 1.57 -7.16
N ASP A 304 -14.50 0.70 -6.16
CA ASP A 304 -13.36 0.18 -5.43
C ASP A 304 -12.41 -0.59 -6.35
N ASP A 305 -11.11 -0.32 -6.24
CA ASP A 305 -10.07 -1.04 -6.97
C ASP A 305 -9.35 -2.02 -6.03
N TYR A 306 -9.22 -3.28 -6.49
CA TYR A 306 -8.53 -4.34 -5.78
C TYR A 306 -7.29 -4.74 -6.57
N LEU A 307 -6.12 -4.31 -6.13
CA LEU A 307 -4.90 -4.34 -6.94
C LEU A 307 -3.93 -5.41 -6.43
N VAL A 308 -3.41 -6.22 -7.36
CA VAL A 308 -2.47 -7.31 -7.09
C VAL A 308 -1.23 -7.11 -7.96
N TRP A 309 -0.04 -7.18 -7.37
CA TRP A 309 1.21 -7.27 -8.10
C TRP A 309 1.73 -8.69 -8.05
N VAL A 310 2.06 -9.22 -9.22
CA VAL A 310 2.61 -10.55 -9.39
C VAL A 310 4.00 -10.45 -9.98
N ASP A 311 4.94 -11.16 -9.35
CA ASP A 311 6.25 -11.43 -9.93
C ASP A 311 6.20 -12.72 -10.76
N ASP A 312 6.61 -12.62 -12.01
CA ASP A 312 6.75 -13.72 -12.98
C ASP A 312 8.22 -14.07 -13.26
N GLY A 313 9.16 -13.49 -12.49
CA GLY A 313 10.60 -13.59 -12.68
C GLY A 313 11.19 -12.51 -13.61
N SER A 314 10.37 -11.58 -14.10
CA SER A 314 10.84 -10.43 -14.86
C SER A 314 11.33 -9.30 -13.95
N PRO A 315 12.14 -8.34 -14.47
CA PRO A 315 12.63 -7.21 -13.66
C PRO A 315 11.53 -6.28 -13.13
N VAL A 316 10.32 -6.35 -13.70
CA VAL A 316 9.20 -5.47 -13.37
C VAL A 316 7.93 -6.32 -13.21
N SER A 317 7.39 -6.33 -12.01
CA SER A 317 6.15 -7.04 -11.70
C SER A 317 4.95 -6.54 -12.52
N LEU A 318 3.98 -7.42 -12.68
CA LEU A 318 2.73 -7.14 -13.37
C LEU A 318 1.66 -6.74 -12.36
N LYS A 319 1.02 -5.60 -12.58
CA LYS A 319 -0.07 -5.10 -11.74
C LYS A 319 -1.42 -5.39 -12.38
N PHE A 320 -2.26 -6.14 -11.67
CA PHE A 320 -3.61 -6.52 -12.09
C PHE A 320 -4.66 -5.88 -11.18
N ASP A 321 -5.80 -5.57 -11.80
CA ASP A 321 -7.05 -5.30 -11.11
C ASP A 321 -7.85 -6.61 -11.08
N VAL A 322 -8.32 -7.01 -9.89
CA VAL A 322 -8.96 -8.30 -9.65
C VAL A 322 -10.33 -8.12 -9.01
N ALA A 323 -11.20 -9.11 -9.12
CA ALA A 323 -12.45 -9.09 -8.37
C ALA A 323 -12.19 -9.20 -6.86
N GLN A 324 -13.00 -8.53 -6.04
CA GLN A 324 -12.92 -8.57 -4.56
C GLN A 324 -12.87 -10.01 -4.00
N ILE A 325 -13.63 -10.93 -4.58
CA ILE A 325 -13.67 -12.33 -4.13
C ILE A 325 -12.34 -13.06 -4.33
N VAL A 326 -11.61 -12.71 -5.40
CA VAL A 326 -10.30 -13.26 -5.71
C VAL A 326 -9.26 -12.61 -4.79
N TYR A 327 -9.33 -11.29 -4.66
CA TYR A 327 -8.46 -10.51 -3.78
C TYR A 327 -8.42 -11.06 -2.35
N ARG A 328 -9.58 -11.35 -1.75
CA ARG A 328 -9.69 -11.88 -0.38
C ARG A 328 -9.10 -13.28 -0.18
N ARG A 329 -8.82 -14.00 -1.27
CA ARG A 329 -8.22 -15.35 -1.23
C ARG A 329 -6.71 -15.34 -1.43
N LEU A 330 -6.13 -14.18 -1.77
CA LEU A 330 -4.71 -14.03 -2.02
C LEU A 330 -4.02 -13.44 -0.79
N SER A 331 -2.81 -13.91 -0.54
CA SER A 331 -1.87 -13.37 0.44
C SER A 331 -0.52 -13.08 -0.25
N VAL A 332 0.24 -12.15 0.30
CA VAL A 332 1.59 -11.88 -0.20
C VAL A 332 2.48 -13.09 0.07
N GLY A 333 3.23 -13.53 -0.94
CA GLY A 333 4.00 -14.77 -0.95
C GLY A 333 3.27 -15.93 -1.63
N ASP A 334 1.95 -15.83 -1.86
CA ASP A 334 1.22 -16.95 -2.44
C ASP A 334 1.69 -17.23 -3.87
N PRO A 335 1.98 -18.51 -4.19
CA PRO A 335 2.19 -18.93 -5.56
C PRO A 335 0.85 -18.88 -6.30
N VAL A 336 0.84 -18.30 -7.49
CA VAL A 336 -0.36 -18.13 -8.32
C VAL A 336 -0.11 -18.59 -9.74
N GLN A 337 -1.15 -19.10 -10.38
CA GLN A 337 -1.20 -19.27 -11.83
C GLN A 337 -2.02 -18.13 -12.41
N VAL A 338 -1.38 -17.28 -13.20
CA VAL A 338 -1.99 -16.11 -13.83
C VAL A 338 -2.37 -16.46 -15.26
N SER A 339 -3.64 -16.28 -15.62
CA SER A 339 -4.13 -16.30 -17.00
C SER A 339 -4.46 -14.88 -17.43
N TRP A 340 -3.68 -14.34 -18.36
CA TRP A 340 -3.80 -12.96 -18.82
C TRP A 340 -3.88 -12.90 -20.33
N SER A 341 -4.60 -11.91 -20.86
CA SER A 341 -4.66 -11.61 -22.29
C SER A 341 -3.76 -10.41 -22.60
N PRO A 342 -2.54 -10.62 -23.14
CA PRO A 342 -1.69 -9.52 -23.59
C PRO A 342 -2.37 -8.62 -24.63
N ARG A 343 -3.10 -9.25 -25.56
CA ARG A 343 -3.85 -8.53 -26.60
C ARG A 343 -4.91 -7.59 -26.03
N ARG A 344 -5.69 -8.07 -25.06
CA ARG A 344 -6.78 -7.29 -24.44
C ARG A 344 -6.32 -6.44 -23.26
N ARG A 345 -5.09 -6.66 -22.78
CA ARG A 345 -4.56 -6.13 -21.51
C ARG A 345 -5.56 -6.35 -20.37
N SER A 346 -6.06 -7.58 -20.27
CA SER A 346 -7.05 -7.96 -19.26
C SER A 346 -6.65 -9.25 -18.59
N LEU A 347 -6.76 -9.28 -17.27
CA LEU A 347 -6.69 -10.53 -16.53
C LEU A 347 -7.91 -11.39 -16.89
N ASN A 348 -7.67 -12.64 -17.25
CA ASN A 348 -8.74 -13.62 -17.48
C ASN A 348 -9.03 -14.35 -16.16
N ASP A 349 -7.98 -14.80 -15.47
CA ASP A 349 -8.09 -15.52 -14.20
C ASP A 349 -6.77 -15.44 -13.41
N ILE A 350 -6.85 -15.55 -12.09
CA ILE A 350 -5.71 -15.73 -11.20
C ILE A 350 -6.10 -16.71 -10.09
N THR A 351 -5.41 -17.85 -10.07
CA THR A 351 -5.72 -18.94 -9.14
C THR A 351 -4.52 -19.21 -8.24
N PRO A 352 -4.73 -19.37 -6.92
CA PRO A 352 -3.67 -19.87 -6.04
C PRO A 352 -3.22 -21.24 -6.55
N ALA A 353 -1.91 -21.40 -6.78
CA ALA A 353 -1.33 -22.71 -7.04
C ALA A 353 -1.39 -23.47 -5.71
N GLY A 354 -2.32 -24.44 -5.60
CA GLY A 354 -2.70 -25.11 -4.35
C GLY A 354 -1.51 -25.43 -3.43
N ARG A 355 -1.67 -25.12 -2.14
CA ARG A 355 -0.71 -25.45 -1.08
C ARG A 355 -0.73 -26.94 -0.77
#